data_AF-A0AAD5NM80-F1
#
_entry.id   AF-A0AAD5NM80-F1
#
_cell.length_a   1.000
_cell.length_b   1.000
_cell.length_c   1.000
_cell.angle_alpha   90.00
_cell.angle_beta   90.00
_cell.angle_gamma   90.00
#
_symmetry.space_group_name_H-M   'P 1'
#
loop_
_entity.id
_entity.type
_entity.pdbx_description
1 polymer ?
#
loop_
_entity_poly.entity_id
_entity_poly.type
_entity_poly.pdbx_seq_one_letter_code
_entity_poly.pdbx_strand_id
1 'polypeptide(L)'
;MGNACTRNSEEDLTMYLSSKTDHKEVDMKEVERYIRNSGLVSKKSNLTIHQQKQMVRVKGDFDFVKLVNRIGKEFDCNVKDKN
;
A
#
# COMPACT_ATOMS: atom_id res chain seq x y z
N MET A 1 25.24 -15.06 -22.47
CA MET A 1 23.86 -14.65 -22.82
C MET A 1 23.22 -14.15 -21.54
N GLY A 2 23.09 -12.83 -21.38
CA GLY A 2 22.55 -12.24 -20.16
C GLY A 2 21.06 -12.52 -20.05
N ASN A 3 20.64 -13.20 -18.99
CA ASN A 3 19.23 -13.29 -18.63
C ASN A 3 18.73 -11.88 -18.34
N ALA A 4 18.05 -11.27 -19.31
CA ALA A 4 17.14 -10.18 -19.02
C ALA A 4 16.05 -10.80 -18.14
N CYS A 5 16.15 -10.60 -16.82
CA CYS A 5 15.01 -10.75 -15.93
C CYS A 5 13.96 -9.76 -16.43
N THR A 6 13.10 -10.17 -17.35
CA THR A 6 11.88 -9.46 -17.70
C THR A 6 10.99 -9.51 -16.47
N ARG A 7 11.23 -8.58 -15.55
CA ARG A 7 10.44 -8.32 -14.36
C ARG A 7 9.16 -7.59 -14.79
N ASN A 8 8.42 -8.20 -15.71
CA ASN A 8 7.15 -7.71 -16.26
C ASN A 8 5.96 -8.39 -15.57
N SER A 9 6.15 -8.96 -14.39
CA SER A 9 5.06 -9.52 -13.60
C SER A 9 4.40 -8.38 -12.85
N GLU A 10 3.22 -7.98 -13.30
CA GLU A 10 2.32 -7.20 -12.46
C GLU A 10 2.06 -8.00 -11.17
N GLU A 11 2.32 -7.39 -10.02
CA GLU A 11 2.04 -7.98 -8.72
C GLU A 11 0.64 -7.54 -8.26
N ASP A 12 -0.10 -8.43 -7.61
CA ASP A 12 -1.36 -8.11 -6.91
C ASP A 12 -1.16 -8.37 -5.42
N LEU A 13 -1.32 -7.32 -4.61
CA LEU A 13 -1.20 -7.39 -3.17
C LEU A 13 -2.46 -6.82 -2.54
N THR A 14 -3.03 -7.59 -1.62
CA THR A 14 -4.09 -7.12 -0.73
C THR A 14 -3.54 -6.99 0.67
N MET A 15 -3.66 -5.80 1.25
CA MET A 15 -3.25 -5.49 2.61
C MET A 15 -4.46 -5.12 3.45
N TYR A 16 -4.48 -5.63 4.67
CA TYR A 16 -5.44 -5.25 5.69
C TYR A 16 -4.72 -4.40 6.73
N LEU A 17 -5.23 -3.20 6.98
CA LEU A 17 -4.75 -2.31 8.03
C LEU A 17 -5.72 -2.48 9.20
N SER A 18 -5.30 -3.15 10.27
CA SER A 18 -6.16 -3.36 11.43
C SER A 18 -5.77 -2.38 12.52
N SER A 19 -6.65 -1.43 12.84
CA SER A 19 -6.51 -0.68 14.09
C SER A 19 -6.83 -1.61 15.25
N LYS A 20 -5.81 -2.03 16.01
CA LYS A 20 -5.99 -2.82 17.25
C LYS A 20 -6.43 -1.97 18.44
N THR A 21 -6.78 -0.70 18.23
CA THR A 21 -7.04 0.28 19.30
C THR A 21 -8.30 1.06 18.98
N ASP A 22 -9.27 1.03 19.89
CA ASP A 22 -10.66 1.50 19.78
C ASP A 22 -10.93 2.91 19.22
N HIS A 23 -9.94 3.77 18.94
CA HIS A 23 -10.21 5.17 18.56
C HIS A 23 -9.29 5.79 17.50
N LYS A 24 -8.50 5.00 16.77
CA LYS A 24 -7.82 5.50 15.57
C LYS A 24 -8.16 4.63 14.38
N GLU A 25 -9.26 4.94 13.72
CA GLU A 25 -9.48 4.49 12.34
C GLU A 25 -8.27 5.01 11.53
N VAL A 26 -7.54 4.11 10.86
CA VAL A 26 -6.45 4.57 9.98
C VAL A 26 -7.12 5.40 8.89
N ASP A 27 -6.72 6.67 8.74
CA ASP A 27 -7.28 7.50 7.67
C ASP A 27 -6.79 6.96 6.33
N MET A 28 -7.62 6.12 5.74
CA MET A 28 -7.40 5.49 4.45
C MET A 28 -7.21 6.51 3.33
N LYS A 29 -7.75 7.73 3.48
CA LYS A 29 -7.50 8.84 2.54
C LYS A 29 -6.10 9.40 2.68
N GLU A 30 -5.55 9.41 3.89
CA GLU A 30 -4.16 9.79 4.12
C GLU A 30 -3.23 8.76 3.47
N VAL A 31 -3.47 7.46 3.69
CA VAL A 31 -2.74 6.38 3.02
C VAL A 31 -2.78 6.53 1.50
N GLU A 32 -3.97 6.78 0.93
CA GLU A 32 -4.13 7.05 -0.51
C GLU A 32 -3.26 8.20 -0.97
N ARG A 33 -3.31 9.33 -0.24
CA ARG A 33 -2.57 10.54 -0.56
C ARG A 33 -1.07 10.29 -0.53
N TYR A 34 -0.56 9.59 0.47
CA TYR A 34 0.86 9.23 0.56
C TYR A 34 1.32 8.37 -0.63
N ILE A 35 0.52 7.36 -0.98
CA ILE A 35 0.84 6.48 -2.12
C ILE A 35 0.83 7.28 -3.43
N ARG A 36 -0.18 8.13 -3.67
CA ARG A 36 -0.26 8.97 -4.87
C ARG A 36 0.85 10.01 -4.95
N ASN A 37 1.23 10.60 -3.82
CA ASN A 37 2.30 11.60 -3.76
C ASN A 37 3.71 11.01 -3.90
N SER A 38 3.87 9.69 -3.80
CA SER A 38 5.18 9.03 -3.94
C SER A 38 5.79 9.13 -5.34
N GLY A 39 5.01 9.52 -6.35
CA GLY A 39 5.46 9.58 -7.75
C GLY A 39 5.68 8.22 -8.42
N LEU A 40 5.49 7.11 -7.70
CA LEU A 40 5.63 5.74 -8.22
C LEU A 40 4.31 5.16 -8.78
N VAL A 41 3.22 5.94 -8.77
CA VAL A 41 1.97 5.55 -9.43
C VAL A 41 2.14 5.69 -10.94
N SER A 42 2.40 4.58 -11.62
CA SER A 42 2.43 4.54 -13.09
C SER A 42 1.00 4.46 -13.64
N LYS A 43 0.80 4.70 -14.94
CA LYS A 43 -0.51 4.48 -15.59
C LYS A 43 -0.98 3.01 -15.55
N LYS A 44 -0.07 2.07 -15.28
CA LYS A 44 -0.35 0.64 -15.14
C LYS A 44 -0.63 0.25 -13.69
N SER A 45 -0.31 1.13 -12.74
CA SER A 45 -0.61 0.96 -11.33
C SER A 45 -2.09 1.19 -11.06
N ASN A 46 -2.73 0.22 -10.41
CA ASN A 46 -4.08 0.29 -9.89
C ASN A 46 -4.03 0.23 -8.36
N LEU A 47 -4.67 1.20 -7.71
CA LEU A 47 -4.76 1.31 -6.27
C LEU A 47 -6.24 1.42 -5.90
N THR A 48 -6.75 0.45 -5.16
CA THR A 48 -8.12 0.40 -4.69
C THR A 48 -8.13 0.36 -3.17
N ILE A 49 -8.83 1.31 -2.56
CA ILE A 49 -8.91 1.44 -1.10
C ILE A 49 -10.35 1.19 -0.66
N HIS A 50 -10.51 0.23 0.24
CA HIS A 50 -11.78 -0.16 0.83
C HIS A 50 -11.81 0.29 2.29
N GLN A 51 -12.32 1.51 2.52
CA GLN A 51 -12.37 2.11 3.86
C GLN A 51 -13.16 1.27 4.87
N GLN A 52 -14.34 0.77 4.49
CA GLN A 52 -15.19 -0.06 5.36
C GLN A 52 -14.51 -1.35 5.84
N LYS A 53 -13.61 -1.91 5.02
CA LYS A 53 -12.89 -3.15 5.32
C LYS A 53 -11.47 -2.89 5.81
N GLN A 54 -11.10 -1.61 5.95
CA GLN A 54 -9.74 -1.16 6.22
C GLN A 54 -8.70 -1.90 5.36
N MET A 55 -8.97 -2.00 4.05
CA MET A 55 -8.22 -2.84 3.13
C MET A 55 -7.70 -2.00 1.96
N VAL A 56 -6.43 -2.16 1.63
CA VAL A 56 -5.79 -1.56 0.44
C VAL A 56 -5.42 -2.69 -0.50
N ARG A 57 -5.97 -2.65 -1.72
CA ARG A 57 -5.59 -3.54 -2.80
C ARG A 57 -4.77 -2.75 -3.82
N VAL A 58 -3.62 -3.30 -4.17
CA VAL A 58 -2.71 -2.69 -5.13
C VAL A 58 -2.35 -3.71 -6.19
N LYS A 59 -2.43 -3.28 -7.45
CA LYS A 59 -1.96 -4.06 -8.60
C LYS A 59 -1.02 -3.20 -9.42
N GLY A 60 0.18 -3.67 -9.76
CA GLY A 60 1.08 -2.90 -10.62
C GLY A 60 2.52 -3.39 -10.58
N ASP A 61 3.44 -2.51 -10.93
CA ASP A 61 4.87 -2.81 -10.96
C ASP A 61 5.38 -3.23 -9.58
N PHE A 62 6.36 -4.14 -9.54
CA PHE A 62 6.92 -4.69 -8.30
C PHE A 62 7.38 -3.61 -7.30
N ASP A 63 8.02 -2.56 -7.78
CA ASP A 63 8.50 -1.45 -6.94
C ASP A 63 7.34 -0.65 -6.35
N PHE A 64 6.26 -0.48 -7.11
CA PHE A 64 5.03 0.17 -6.64
C PHE A 64 4.35 -0.66 -5.54
N VAL A 65 4.19 -1.96 -5.76
CA VAL A 65 3.59 -2.87 -4.76
C VAL A 65 4.43 -2.92 -3.48
N LYS A 66 5.76 -2.96 -3.59
CA LYS A 66 6.66 -2.89 -2.44
C LYS A 66 6.54 -1.59 -1.66
N LEU A 67 6.44 -0.46 -2.35
CA LEU A 67 6.24 0.83 -1.71
C LEU A 67 4.92 0.84 -0.92
N VAL A 68 3.81 0.44 -1.54
CA VAL A 68 2.50 0.41 -0.89
C VAL A 68 2.53 -0.50 0.34
N ASN A 69 3.20 -1.66 0.25
CA ASN A 69 3.39 -2.56 1.38
C ASN A 69 4.17 -1.90 2.54
N ARG A 70 5.23 -1.15 2.21
CA ARG A 70 6.00 -0.42 3.22
C ARG A 70 5.17 0.66 3.89
N ILE A 71 4.47 1.49 3.11
CA ILE A 71 3.60 2.57 3.62
C ILE A 71 2.55 1.96 4.55
N GLY A 72 1.84 0.93 4.10
CA GLY A 72 0.82 0.30 4.94
C GLY A 72 1.38 -0.26 6.26
N LYS A 73 2.60 -0.82 6.28
CA LYS A 73 3.27 -1.21 7.53
C LYS A 73 3.65 -0.01 8.41
N GLU A 74 4.11 1.09 7.84
CA GLU A 74 4.40 2.32 8.60
C GLU A 74 3.12 2.87 9.25
N PHE A 75 1.97 2.82 8.55
CA PHE A 75 0.67 3.17 9.10
C PHE A 75 0.15 2.17 10.14
N ASP A 76 0.39 0.86 9.98
CA ASP A 76 0.06 -0.17 10.98
C ASP A 76 0.92 -0.02 12.26
N CYS A 77 2.22 0.29 12.11
CA CYS A 77 3.14 0.48 13.22
C CYS A 77 2.94 1.82 13.95
N ASN A 78 2.62 2.92 13.27
CA ASN A 78 2.39 4.23 13.90
C ASN A 78 1.15 4.27 14.82
N VAL A 79 0.30 3.24 14.79
CA VAL A 79 -0.81 3.09 15.75
C VAL A 79 -0.30 2.60 17.12
N LYS A 80 0.86 1.95 17.20
CA LYS A 80 1.39 1.37 18.45
C LYS A 80 2.14 2.36 19.37
N ASP A 81 2.53 3.54 18.88
CA ASP A 81 3.44 4.45 19.61
C ASP A 81 2.79 5.72 20.17
N LYS A 82 1.46 5.73 20.42
CA LYS A 82 0.84 6.76 21.26
C LYS A 82 0.19 6.14 22.49
N ASN A 83 1.04 5.68 23.42
CA ASN A 83 0.67 5.45 24.82
C ASN A 83 1.29 6.57 25.67
#